data_AF-A0A8T4K8M5-F1
#
_entry.id   AF-A0A8T4K8M5-F1
#
_cell.length_a   1.000
_cell.length_b   1.000
_cell.length_c   1.000
_cell.angle_alpha   90.00
_cell.angle_beta   90.00
_cell.angle_gamma   90.00
#
_symmetry.space_group_name_H-M   'P 1'
#
loop_
_entity.id
_entity.type
_entity.pdbx_description
1 polymer ?
#
loop_
_entity_poly.entity_id
_entity_poly.type
_entity_poly.pdbx_seq_one_letter_code
_entity_poly.pdbx_strand_id
1 'polypeptide(L)'
;MGLRSYFDMELRTTAVYTIVAIIMGYASLLINHTAYATLAALIVLVVATLIMRALFKIKEGAKWWLGNGVIVYLFMWLIIWTIFYNAYVL
;
A
#
# COMPACT_ATOMS: atom_id res chain seq x y z
N MET A 1 -18.70 3.61 -17.46
CA MET A 1 -17.92 2.38 -17.24
C MET A 1 -18.88 1.29 -16.81
N GLY A 2 -18.80 0.07 -17.35
CA GLY A 2 -19.70 -1.02 -16.94
C GLY A 2 -19.38 -1.51 -15.53
N LEU A 3 -20.39 -1.96 -14.78
CA LEU A 3 -20.29 -2.36 -13.36
C LEU A 3 -19.16 -3.40 -13.12
N ARG A 4 -19.08 -4.41 -13.98
CA ARG A 4 -18.05 -5.47 -13.92
C ARG A 4 -16.63 -4.90 -14.07
N SER A 5 -16.43 -4.02 -15.04
CA SER A 5 -15.12 -3.42 -15.30
C SER A 5 -14.66 -2.53 -14.15
N TYR A 6 -15.59 -1.91 -13.42
CA TYR A 6 -15.28 -1.10 -12.25
C TYR A 6 -14.73 -1.98 -11.11
N PHE A 7 -15.43 -3.06 -10.76
CA PHE A 7 -14.96 -4.01 -9.74
C PHE A 7 -13.63 -4.67 -10.12
N ASP A 8 -13.43 -5.00 -11.40
CA ASP A 8 -12.15 -5.53 -11.89
C ASP A 8 -11.00 -4.52 -11.69
N MET A 9 -11.26 -3.22 -11.86
CA MET A 9 -10.27 -2.17 -11.59
C MET A 9 -9.96 -2.10 -10.09
N GLU A 10 -10.99 -2.04 -9.24
CA GLU A 10 -10.82 -1.96 -7.78
C GLU A 10 -10.01 -3.13 -7.26
N LEU A 11 -10.39 -4.36 -7.62
CA LEU A 11 -9.68 -5.57 -7.20
C LEU A 11 -8.20 -5.53 -7.59
N ARG A 12 -7.89 -5.14 -8.83
CA ARG A 12 -6.50 -5.02 -9.30
C ARG A 12 -5.73 -3.98 -8.51
N THR A 13 -6.32 -2.82 -8.28
CA THR A 13 -5.64 -1.73 -7.56
C THR A 13 -5.40 -2.08 -6.10
N THR A 14 -6.42 -2.63 -5.43
CA THR A 14 -6.35 -3.11 -4.05
C THR A 14 -5.28 -4.19 -3.92
N ALA A 15 -5.24 -5.17 -4.83
CA ALA A 15 -4.22 -6.22 -4.82
C ALA A 15 -2.79 -5.66 -4.95
N VAL A 16 -2.58 -4.66 -5.80
CA VAL A 16 -1.26 -4.01 -5.92
C VAL A 16 -0.90 -3.28 -4.63
N TYR A 17 -1.80 -2.50 -4.02
CA TYR A 17 -1.52 -1.86 -2.73
C TYR A 17 -1.19 -2.89 -1.63
N THR A 18 -1.92 -4.00 -1.57
CA THR A 18 -1.65 -5.10 -0.64
C THR A 18 -0.24 -5.66 -0.85
N ILE A 19 0.15 -5.97 -2.09
CA ILE A 19 1.48 -6.53 -2.39
C ILE A 19 2.58 -5.54 -2.02
N VAL A 20 2.44 -4.27 -2.41
CA VAL A 20 3.44 -3.23 -2.10
C VAL A 20 3.54 -3.02 -0.58
N ALA A 21 2.42 -3.07 0.14
CA ALA A 21 2.40 -2.95 1.60
C ALA A 21 3.13 -4.09 2.29
N ILE A 22 2.97 -5.34 1.82
CA ILE A 22 3.68 -6.51 2.34
C ILE A 22 5.18 -6.36 2.11
N ILE A 23 5.60 -6.02 0.89
CA ILE A 23 7.01 -5.82 0.55
C ILE A 23 7.60 -4.72 1.42
N MET A 24 6.91 -3.58 1.54
CA MET A 24 7.38 -2.46 2.35
C MET A 24 7.40 -2.79 3.84
N GLY A 25 6.43 -3.55 4.35
CA GLY A 25 6.38 -3.96 5.76
C GLY A 25 7.57 -4.82 6.15
N TYR A 26 8.01 -5.71 5.25
CA TYR A 26 9.25 -6.46 5.41
C TYR A 26 10.50 -5.56 5.24
N ALA A 27 10.53 -4.71 4.22
CA ALA A 27 11.66 -3.81 3.97
C ALA A 27 11.88 -2.80 5.12
N SER A 28 10.83 -2.45 5.87
CA SER A 28 10.91 -1.61 7.06
C SER A 28 11.84 -2.18 8.14
N LEU A 29 12.12 -3.49 8.17
CA LEU A 29 13.09 -4.10 9.09
C LEU A 29 14.54 -3.66 8.81
N LEU A 30 14.83 -3.28 7.56
CA LEU A 30 16.16 -2.82 7.14
C LEU A 30 16.43 -1.36 7.57
N ILE A 31 15.44 -0.69 8.15
CA ILE A 31 15.51 0.71 8.55
C ILE A 31 15.55 0.78 10.08
N ASN A 32 16.73 1.09 10.63
CA ASN A 32 17.01 1.06 12.07
C ASN A 32 16.20 2.06 12.93
N HIS A 33 15.46 2.99 12.32
CA HIS A 33 14.72 4.01 13.05
C HIS A 33 13.25 4.02 12.62
N THR A 34 12.36 3.79 13.59
CA THR A 34 10.91 3.67 13.37
C THR A 34 10.33 4.85 12.58
N ALA A 35 10.70 6.09 12.92
CA ALA A 35 10.19 7.25 12.19
C ALA A 35 10.60 7.26 10.71
N TYR A 36 11.80 6.78 10.38
CA TYR A 36 12.27 6.69 8.99
C TYR A 36 11.61 5.54 8.24
N ALA A 37 11.34 4.42 8.92
CA ALA A 37 10.59 3.31 8.35
C ALA A 37 9.15 3.74 7.99
N THR A 38 8.48 4.47 8.89
CA THR A 38 7.15 5.03 8.64
C THR A 38 7.19 6.04 7.50
N LEU A 39 8.15 6.98 7.49
CA LEU A 39 8.27 7.96 6.42
C LEU A 39 8.51 7.28 5.06
N ALA A 40 9.39 6.28 4.99
CA ALA A 40 9.64 5.51 3.79
C ALA A 40 8.36 4.79 3.31
N ALA A 41 7.58 4.20 4.21
CA ALA A 41 6.33 3.54 3.86
C ALA A 41 5.30 4.52 3.28
N LEU A 42 5.21 5.74 3.81
CA LEU A 42 4.34 6.79 3.26
C LEU A 42 4.82 7.28 1.88
N ILE A 43 6.13 7.43 1.68
CA ILE A 43 6.70 7.77 0.37
C ILE A 43 6.35 6.68 -0.66
N VAL A 44 6.54 5.41 -0.30
CA VAL A 44 6.22 4.27 -1.17
C VAL A 44 4.73 4.23 -1.52
N LEU A 45 3.84 4.54 -0.57
CA LEU A 45 2.40 4.67 -0.86
C LEU A 45 2.13 5.72 -1.94
N VAL A 46 2.73 6.90 -1.83
CA VAL A 46 2.54 7.99 -2.81
C VAL A 46 3.12 7.58 -4.16
N VAL A 47 4.34 7.03 -4.20
CA VAL A 47 4.99 6.58 -5.44
C VAL A 47 4.18 5.49 -6.12
N ALA A 48 3.75 4.46 -5.39
CA ALA A 48 2.90 3.39 -5.91
C ALA A 48 1.57 3.94 -6.46
N THR A 49 0.99 4.93 -5.78
CA THR A 49 -0.23 5.60 -6.25
C THR A 49 -0.01 6.30 -7.59
N LEU A 50 1.09 7.05 -7.74
CA LEU A 50 1.41 7.75 -8.98
C LEU A 50 1.65 6.77 -10.14
N ILE A 51 2.43 5.72 -9.88
CA ILE A 51 2.70 4.66 -10.87
C ILE A 51 1.41 3.97 -11.30
N MET A 52 0.56 3.55 -10.36
CA MET A 52 -0.70 2.89 -10.69
C MET A 52 -1.67 3.80 -11.44
N ARG A 53 -1.79 5.07 -11.05
CA ARG A 53 -2.64 6.03 -11.77
C ARG A 53 -2.18 6.19 -13.22
N ALA A 54 -0.86 6.22 -13.46
CA ALA A 54 -0.30 6.28 -14.81
C ALA A 54 -0.55 4.99 -15.60
N LEU A 55 -0.27 3.82 -15.01
CA LEU A 55 -0.38 2.51 -15.70
C LEU A 55 -1.83 2.11 -15.99
N PHE A 56 -2.72 2.28 -15.03
CA PHE A 56 -4.13 1.85 -15.13
C PHE A 56 -5.07 2.97 -15.56
N LYS A 57 -4.55 4.18 -15.82
CA LYS A 57 -5.33 5.37 -16.24
C LYS A 57 -6.50 5.66 -15.31
N ILE A 58 -6.28 5.52 -14.00
CA ILE A 58 -7.30 5.70 -12.97
C ILE A 58 -7.65 7.18 -12.84
N LYS A 59 -8.92 7.51 -13.05
CA LYS A 59 -9.45 8.88 -12.95
C LYS A 59 -10.22 9.14 -11.64
N GLU A 60 -10.21 8.17 -10.74
CA GLU A 60 -10.95 8.23 -9.48
C GLU A 60 -10.35 9.25 -8.49
N GLY A 61 -11.25 9.87 -7.72
CA GLY A 61 -10.93 10.93 -6.76
C GLY A 61 -10.31 10.45 -5.45
N ALA A 62 -10.12 11.39 -4.52
CA ALA A 62 -9.50 11.12 -3.23
C ALA A 62 -10.26 10.12 -2.35
N LYS A 63 -11.61 10.14 -2.38
CA LYS A 63 -12.44 9.20 -1.59
C LYS A 63 -12.20 7.75 -1.98
N TRP A 64 -12.16 7.48 -3.29
CA TRP A 64 -11.88 6.15 -3.82
C TRP A 64 -10.47 5.69 -3.45
N TRP A 65 -9.48 6.58 -3.57
CA TRP A 65 -8.10 6.28 -3.21
C TRP A 65 -7.93 5.99 -1.72
N LEU A 66 -8.65 6.71 -0.85
CA LEU A 66 -8.64 6.45 0.59
C LEU A 66 -9.14 5.03 0.90
N GLY A 67 -10.28 4.64 0.34
CA GLY A 67 -10.90 3.33 0.58
C GLY A 67 -10.12 2.17 -0.01
N ASN A 68 -9.79 2.25 -1.30
CA ASN A 68 -9.21 1.14 -2.06
C ASN A 68 -7.67 1.12 -2.06
N GLY A 69 -7.04 2.19 -1.57
CA GLY A 69 -5.58 2.33 -1.57
C GLY A 69 -4.99 2.59 -0.19
N VAL A 70 -5.22 3.77 0.36
CA VAL A 70 -4.55 4.23 1.59
C VAL A 70 -4.85 3.31 2.77
N ILE A 71 -6.13 3.03 3.04
CA ILE A 71 -6.53 2.20 4.18
C ILE A 71 -5.95 0.80 4.02
N VAL A 72 -6.13 0.18 2.85
CA VAL A 72 -5.64 -1.17 2.55
C VAL A 72 -4.13 -1.24 2.75
N TYR A 73 -3.39 -0.30 2.16
CA TYR A 73 -1.94 -0.26 2.24
C TYR A 73 -1.45 -0.10 3.68
N LEU A 74 -1.96 0.89 4.41
CA LEU A 74 -1.48 1.20 5.76
C LEU A 74 -1.80 0.09 6.75
N PHE A 75 -3.01 -0.47 6.71
CA PHE A 75 -3.37 -1.59 7.56
C PHE A 75 -2.49 -2.80 7.27
N MET A 76 -2.28 -3.10 5.99
CA MET A 76 -1.54 -4.29 5.63
C MET A 76 -0.04 -4.14 5.96
N TRP A 77 0.52 -2.96 5.68
CA TRP A 77 1.88 -2.61 6.06
C TRP A 77 2.08 -2.74 7.57
N LEU A 78 1.17 -2.18 8.38
CA LEU A 78 1.25 -2.20 9.84
C LEU A 78 1.22 -3.63 10.40
N ILE A 79 0.33 -4.49 9.89
CA ILE A 79 0.25 -5.90 10.30
C ILE A 79 1.57 -6.61 10.00
N ILE A 80 2.06 -6.50 8.77
CA ILE A 80 3.28 -7.18 8.33
C ILE A 80 4.50 -6.69 9.10
N TRP A 81 4.65 -5.37 9.22
CA TRP A 81 5.74 -4.77 9.98
C TRP A 81 5.70 -5.20 11.45
N THR A 82 4.52 -5.23 12.08
CA THR A 82 4.38 -5.70 13.47
C THR A 82 4.76 -7.17 13.63
N ILE A 83 4.31 -8.05 12.73
CA ILE A 83 4.65 -9.48 12.78
C ILE A 83 6.17 -9.66 12.72
N PHE A 84 6.82 -9.05 11.73
CA PHE A 84 8.26 -9.21 11.55
C PHE A 84 9.09 -8.50 12.60
N TYR A 85 8.65 -7.32 13.07
CA TYR A 85 9.34 -6.60 14.13
C TYR A 85 9.33 -7.43 15.42
N ASN A 86 8.20 -8.03 15.78
CA ASN A 86 8.14 -8.93 16.94
C ASN A 86 8.99 -10.19 16.73
N ALA A 87 8.96 -10.80 15.54
CA ALA A 87 9.78 -11.96 15.23
C ALA A 87 11.30 -11.67 15.23
N TYR A 88 11.70 -10.43 14.92
CA TYR A 88 13.09 -9.99 14.95
C TYR A 88 13.59 -9.63 16.36
N VAL A 89 12.68 -9.19 17.23
CA VAL A 89 13.00 -8.78 18.61
C VAL A 89 12.99 -9.96 19.59
N LEU A 90 12.32 -11.07 19.25
CA LEU A 90 12.36 -12.36 19.96
C LEU A 90 13.67 -13.11 19.72
#